data_AF-A0A3B0QMU1-F1
#
_entry.id   AF-A0A3B0QMU1-F1
#
_cell.length_a   1.000
_cell.length_b   1.000
_cell.length_c   1.000
_cell.angle_alpha   90.00
_cell.angle_beta   90.00
_cell.angle_gamma   90.00
#
_symmetry.space_group_name_H-M   'P 1'
#
loop_
_entity.id
_entity.type
_entity.pdbx_description
1 polymer ?
#
loop_
_entity_poly.entity_id
_entity_poly.type
_entity_poly.pdbx_seq_one_letter_code
_entity_poly.pdbx_strand_id
1 'polypeptide(L)'
;MHVPLSIVPAGYSIAIIQIPESVSIHHIALSKLPKNWKTYPALTMLGELGTKWANERKTLLLKVPSAIVEKEYNILINPLHAEMKLVKILKVKEYTFDGRLS
;
A
#
# COMPACT_ATOMS: atom_id res chain seq x y z
N MET A 1 1.34 -7.95 2.14
CA MET A 1 0.90 -9.33 1.89
C MET A 1 1.76 -9.84 0.73
N HIS A 2 2.47 -10.95 0.90
CA HIS A 2 3.11 -11.66 -0.21
C HIS A 2 2.16 -12.79 -0.59
N VAL A 3 1.69 -12.78 -1.83
CA VAL A 3 0.85 -13.84 -2.40
C VAL A 3 1.78 -14.71 -3.24
N PRO A 4 1.92 -16.01 -2.94
CA PRO A 4 2.63 -16.93 -3.84
C PRO A 4 2.06 -16.83 -5.24
N LEU A 5 2.92 -16.79 -6.27
CA LEU A 5 2.50 -16.74 -7.68
C LEU A 5 1.53 -17.88 -8.06
N SER A 6 1.59 -19.01 -7.35
CA SER A 6 0.76 -20.19 -7.56
C SER A 6 -0.72 -20.02 -7.22
N ILE A 7 -1.11 -18.95 -6.50
CA ILE A 7 -2.51 -18.70 -6.10
C ILE A 7 -3.06 -17.37 -6.63
N VAL A 8 -2.44 -16.83 -7.68
CA VAL A 8 -2.84 -15.62 -8.38
C VAL A 8 -4.07 -15.96 -9.27
N PRO A 9 -5.31 -15.56 -8.90
CA PRO A 9 -6.48 -15.72 -9.77
C PRO A 9 -6.30 -15.13 -11.17
N ALA A 10 -6.99 -15.65 -12.19
CA ALA A 10 -6.94 -15.06 -13.52
C ALA A 10 -7.46 -13.60 -13.52
N GLY A 11 -6.90 -12.74 -14.37
CA GLY A 11 -7.42 -11.39 -14.59
C GLY A 11 -6.72 -10.26 -13.81
N TYR A 12 -5.44 -10.39 -13.45
CA TYR A 12 -4.69 -9.29 -12.84
C TYR A 12 -4.56 -8.10 -13.79
N SER A 13 -4.55 -6.91 -13.21
CA SER A 13 -4.25 -5.67 -13.93
C SER A 13 -3.32 -4.79 -13.11
N ILE A 14 -2.46 -4.06 -13.81
CA ILE A 14 -1.66 -2.97 -13.24
C ILE A 14 -2.37 -1.66 -13.51
N ALA A 15 -2.61 -0.89 -12.46
CA ALA A 15 -3.12 0.47 -12.55
C ALA A 15 -1.99 1.48 -12.33
N ILE A 16 -1.94 2.51 -13.17
CA ILE A 16 -1.12 3.70 -12.96
C ILE A 16 -2.02 4.75 -12.31
N ILE A 17 -1.65 5.16 -11.10
CA ILE A 17 -2.41 6.13 -10.31
C ILE A 17 -1.60 7.43 -10.25
N GLN A 18 -2.23 8.54 -10.66
CA GLN A 18 -1.67 9.88 -10.50
C GLN A 18 -2.26 10.54 -9.26
N ILE A 19 -1.38 11.13 -8.46
CA ILE A 19 -1.72 11.86 -7.24
C ILE A 19 -0.91 13.17 -7.24
N PRO A 20 -1.54 14.33 -7.05
CA PRO A 20 -0.81 15.60 -6.95
C PRO A 20 0.15 15.60 -5.75
N GLU A 21 1.31 16.26 -5.87
CA GLU A 21 2.28 16.36 -4.75
C GLU A 21 1.76 17.19 -3.57
N SER A 22 0.74 18.03 -3.80
CA SER A 22 0.15 18.91 -2.79
C SER A 22 -0.78 18.20 -1.82
N VAL A 23 -1.10 16.91 -2.02
CA VAL A 23 -2.01 16.18 -1.14
C VAL A 23 -1.37 15.92 0.22
N SER A 24 -2.21 15.77 1.24
CA SER A 24 -1.74 15.47 2.58
C SER A 24 -1.17 14.04 2.68
N ILE A 25 -0.01 13.92 3.34
CA ILE A 25 0.70 12.65 3.52
C ILE A 25 1.20 12.50 4.96
N HIS A 26 0.94 11.34 5.55
CA HIS A 26 1.53 10.92 6.81
C HIS A 26 2.64 9.88 6.56
N HIS A 27 3.77 10.03 7.22
CA HIS A 27 4.91 9.11 7.10
C HIS A 27 5.15 8.36 8.41
N ILE A 28 5.15 7.03 8.31
CA ILE A 28 5.56 6.15 9.41
C ILE A 28 7.02 5.79 9.21
N ALA A 29 7.87 6.37 10.04
CA ALA A 29 9.28 6.01 10.08
C ALA A 29 9.45 4.58 10.59
N LEU A 30 10.44 3.87 10.07
CA LEU A 30 10.80 2.51 10.49
C LEU A 30 11.03 2.40 12.01
N SER A 31 11.60 3.44 12.62
CA SER A 31 11.84 3.52 14.07
C SER A 31 10.56 3.54 14.92
N LYS A 32 9.40 3.87 14.33
CA LYS A 32 8.10 3.81 14.99
C LYS A 32 7.43 2.44 14.89
N LEU A 33 8.01 1.51 14.14
CA LEU A 33 7.51 0.15 14.03
C LEU A 33 8.12 -0.73 15.13
N PRO A 34 7.37 -1.71 15.67
CA PRO A 34 7.88 -2.65 16.65
C PRO A 34 9.03 -3.48 16.05
N LYS A 35 9.99 -3.94 16.87
CA LYS A 35 11.20 -4.65 16.39
C LYS A 35 10.87 -5.87 15.51
N ASN A 36 9.75 -6.54 15.76
CA ASN A 36 9.27 -7.71 15.05
C ASN A 36 8.23 -7.39 13.96
N TRP A 37 8.12 -6.14 13.49
CA TRP A 37 7.08 -5.75 12.52
C TRP A 37 7.11 -6.53 11.19
N LYS A 38 8.26 -7.10 10.81
CA LYS A 38 8.42 -7.92 9.59
C LYS A 38 8.03 -9.39 9.78
N THR A 39 7.64 -9.84 10.98
CA THR A 39 7.32 -11.26 11.20
C THR A 39 6.07 -11.69 10.44
N TYR A 40 6.04 -12.97 10.04
CA TYR A 40 4.87 -13.62 9.48
C TYR A 40 4.28 -14.62 10.48
N PRO A 41 2.96 -14.60 10.76
CA PRO A 41 1.97 -13.65 10.26
C PRO A 41 2.19 -12.22 10.78
N ALA A 42 1.68 -11.24 10.04
CA ALA A 42 1.80 -9.83 10.42
C ALA A 42 1.12 -9.56 11.77
N LEU A 43 1.72 -8.69 12.59
CA LEU A 43 1.20 -8.36 13.92
C LEU A 43 -0.13 -7.59 13.80
N THR A 44 -1.14 -7.99 14.58
CA THR A 44 -2.46 -7.34 14.62
C THR A 44 -2.36 -5.82 14.84
N MET A 45 -1.44 -5.38 15.71
CA MET A 45 -1.19 -3.97 16.02
C MET A 45 -0.84 -3.13 14.77
N LEU A 46 -0.19 -3.72 13.75
CA LEU A 46 0.11 -3.00 12.51
C LEU A 46 -1.19 -2.71 11.72
N GLY A 47 -2.13 -3.65 11.71
CA GLY A 47 -3.45 -3.47 11.12
C GLY A 47 -4.29 -2.44 11.87
N GLU A 48 -4.23 -2.43 13.20
CA GLU A 48 -4.90 -1.43 14.05
C GLU A 48 -4.38 -0.01 13.78
N LEU A 49 -3.05 0.13 13.61
CA LEU A 49 -2.44 1.41 13.28
C LEU A 49 -2.92 1.95 11.93
N GLY A 50 -3.02 1.09 10.90
CA GLY A 50 -3.59 1.45 9.61
C GLY A 50 -5.07 1.81 9.69
N THR A 51 -5.84 1.03 10.47
CA THR A 51 -7.28 1.25 10.69
C THR A 51 -7.52 2.59 11.39
N LYS A 52 -6.76 2.88 12.44
CA LYS A 52 -6.83 4.15 13.16
C LYS A 52 -6.54 5.33 12.24
N TRP A 53 -5.46 5.26 11.46
CA TRP A 53 -5.15 6.30 10.48
C TRP A 53 -6.28 6.52 9.46
N ALA A 54 -6.85 5.44 8.92
CA ALA A 54 -7.93 5.52 7.94
C ALA A 54 -9.20 6.14 8.54
N ASN A 55 -9.53 5.80 9.80
CA ASN A 55 -10.69 6.33 10.52
C ASN A 55 -10.53 7.80 10.92
N GLU A 56 -9.31 8.23 11.25
CA GLU A 56 -9.04 9.63 11.60
C GLU A 56 -9.18 10.58 10.41
N ARG A 57 -9.03 10.09 9.17
CA ARG A 57 -9.17 10.87 7.92
C ARG A 57 -8.42 12.21 7.94
N LYS A 58 -7.25 12.25 8.59
CA LYS A 58 -6.41 13.45 8.68
C LYS A 58 -5.53 13.68 7.46
N THR A 59 -5.18 12.60 6.76
CA THR A 59 -4.33 12.66 5.57
C THR A 59 -4.85 11.70 4.49
N LEU A 60 -4.62 12.04 3.22
CA LEU A 60 -4.98 11.18 2.08
C LEU A 60 -4.07 9.95 2.00
N LEU A 61 -2.76 10.18 2.17
CA LEU A 61 -1.73 9.18 1.96
C LEU A 61 -1.09 8.72 3.27
N LEU A 62 -0.87 7.42 3.39
CA LEU A 62 0.03 6.85 4.40
C LEU A 62 1.24 6.24 3.69
N LYS A 63 2.42 6.77 3.97
CA LYS A 63 3.69 6.18 3.53
C LYS A 63 4.21 5.25 4.62
N VAL A 64 4.32 3.96 4.31
CA VAL A 64 4.80 2.92 5.24
C VAL A 64 6.00 2.17 4.65
N PRO A 65 6.95 1.70 5.47
CA PRO A 65 8.06 0.88 4.99
C PRO A 65 7.56 -0.41 4.32
N SER A 66 8.21 -0.83 3.23
CA SER A 66 7.95 -2.12 2.61
C SER A 66 8.50 -3.25 3.48
N ALA A 67 7.65 -4.23 3.81
CA ALA A 67 8.06 -5.43 4.53
C ALA A 67 8.96 -6.37 3.70
N ILE A 68 8.94 -6.20 2.37
CA ILE A 68 9.61 -7.09 1.40
C ILE A 68 10.96 -6.50 0.96
N VAL A 69 10.98 -5.23 0.54
CA VAL A 69 12.18 -4.60 -0.01
C VAL A 69 12.70 -3.56 0.97
N GLU A 70 13.90 -3.79 1.50
CA GLU A 70 14.55 -2.84 2.39
C GLU A 70 14.91 -1.57 1.61
N LYS A 71 14.37 -0.42 2.06
CA LYS A 71 14.47 0.94 1.45
C LYS A 71 13.34 1.32 0.50
N GLU A 72 12.36 0.46 0.26
CA GLU A 72 11.13 0.85 -0.43
C GLU A 72 9.99 1.17 0.54
N TYR A 73 8.99 1.88 0.03
CA TYR A 73 7.78 2.25 0.76
C TYR A 73 6.55 1.85 -0.01
N ASN A 74 5.54 1.38 0.71
CA ASN A 74 4.20 1.26 0.19
C ASN A 74 3.40 2.52 0.51
N ILE A 75 2.51 2.89 -0.39
CA ILE A 75 1.57 4.00 -0.20
C ILE A 75 0.18 3.41 -0.02
N LEU A 76 -0.47 3.71 1.10
CA LEU A 76 -1.89 3.50 1.28
C LEU A 76 -2.63 4.79 0.94
N ILE A 77 -3.76 4.66 0.25
CA ILE A 77 -4.64 5.76 -0.11
C ILE A 77 -5.93 5.59 0.67
N ASN A 78 -6.39 6.62 1.37
CA ASN A 78 -7.66 6.58 2.09
C ASN A 78 -8.81 7.03 1.16
N PRO A 79 -9.67 6.11 0.68
CA PRO A 79 -10.74 6.46 -0.25
C PRO A 79 -11.84 7.34 0.37
N LEU A 80 -11.92 7.39 1.71
CA LEU A 80 -12.90 8.20 2.44
C LEU A 80 -12.38 9.61 2.78
N HIS A 81 -11.15 9.95 2.36
CA HIS A 81 -10.57 11.27 2.59
C HIS A 81 -11.10 12.31 1.60
N ALA A 82 -11.27 13.56 2.03
CA ALA A 82 -11.83 14.64 1.19
C ALA A 82 -10.98 14.95 -0.06
N GLU A 83 -9.67 14.71 0.00
CA GLU A 83 -8.75 14.89 -1.13
C GLU A 83 -8.76 13.71 -2.12
N MET A 84 -9.49 12.62 -1.84
CA MET A 84 -9.56 11.46 -2.74
C MET A 84 -10.05 11.84 -4.15
N LYS A 85 -10.87 12.89 -4.24
CA LYS A 85 -11.32 13.49 -5.52
C LYS A 85 -10.18 13.98 -6.43
N LEU A 86 -8.97 14.15 -5.91
CA LEU A 86 -7.78 14.57 -6.65
C LEU A 86 -7.00 13.39 -7.25
N VAL A 87 -7.28 12.16 -6.81
CA VAL A 87 -6.62 10.94 -7.29
C VAL A 87 -7.23 10.52 -8.62
N LYS A 88 -6.38 10.21 -9.61
CA LYS A 88 -6.81 9.77 -10.94
C LYS A 88 -6.17 8.44 -11.31
N ILE A 89 -6.95 7.55 -11.91
CA ILE A 89 -6.43 6.37 -12.58
C ILE A 89 -6.08 6.79 -14.01
N LEU A 90 -4.79 6.78 -14.36
CA LEU A 90 -4.33 7.14 -15.70
C LEU A 90 -4.45 6.00 -16.69
N LYS A 91 -4.19 4.78 -16.22
CA LYS A 91 -4.16 3.59 -17.05
C LYS A 91 -4.47 2.37 -16.21
N VAL A 92 -5.18 1.42 -16.80
CA VAL A 92 -5.29 0.05 -16.31
C VAL A 92 -4.85 -0.85 -17.46
N LYS A 93 -3.92 -1.76 -17.21
CA LYS A 93 -3.45 -2.72 -18.21
C LYS A 93 -3.54 -4.11 -17.60
N GLU A 94 -4.14 -5.04 -18.34
CA GLU A 94 -4.05 -6.46 -17.98
C GLU A 94 -2.60 -6.88 -17.84
N TYR A 95 -2.33 -7.62 -16.78
CA TYR A 95 -1.02 -8.14 -16.46
C TYR A 95 -1.05 -9.66 -16.52
N THR A 96 -0.44 -10.19 -17.56
CA THR A 96 -0.10 -11.60 -17.69
C THR A 96 1.26 -11.84 -17.07
N PHE A 97 1.32 -12.68 -16.05
CA PHE A 97 2.59 -13.17 -15.51
C PHE A 97 3.33 -13.97 -16.59
N ASP A 98 4.61 -13.66 -16.82
CA ASP A 98 5.47 -14.47 -17.69
C ASP A 98 5.75 -15.80 -16.97
N GLY A 99 5.29 -16.91 -17.55
CA GLY A 99 5.44 -18.25 -16.99
C GLY A 99 6.88 -18.75 -16.87
N ARG A 100 7.87 -17.96 -17.30
CA ARG A 100 9.31 -18.23 -17.09
C ARG A 100 9.89 -17.60 -15.83
N LEU A 101 9.14 -16.71 -15.17
CA LEU A 101 9.53 -16.02 -13.93
C LEU A 101 8.88 -16.64 -12.67
N SER A 102 8.41 -17.88 -12.77
CA SER A 102 7.92 -18.69 -11.64
C SER A 102 9.05 -19.42 -10.91
#